data_AF-A0A9J5WQP1-F1
#
_entry.id   AF-A0A9J5WQP1-F1
#
_cell.length_a   1.000
_cell.length_b   1.000
_cell.length_c   1.000
_cell.angle_alpha   90.00
_cell.angle_beta   90.00
_cell.angle_gamma   90.00
#
_symmetry.space_group_name_H-M   'P 1'
#
loop_
_entity.id
_entity.type
_entity.pdbx_description
1 polymer ?
#
loop_
_entity_poly.entity_id
_entity_poly.type
_entity_poly.pdbx_seq_one_letter_code
_entity_poly.pdbx_strand_id
1 'polypeptide(L)'
;MFIGGYGTLEELLEVIAWSQLGIHDKPVGLLNVDGYYNSLLAFIDKAVEEGFICPNARQIFVSAPTAKELMNKLEDYFPSQENVASKLNWEKEEIEE
;
A
#
# COMPACT_ATOMS: atom_id res chain seq x y z
N MET A 1 -3.78 11.34 2.78
CA MET A 1 -2.90 11.74 3.89
C MET A 1 -2.22 13.06 3.53
N PHE A 2 -2.31 14.04 4.44
CA PHE A 2 -1.56 15.28 4.37
C PHE A 2 -0.20 15.10 5.06
N ILE A 3 0.71 16.05 4.83
CA ILE A 3 2.03 16.11 5.47
C ILE A 3 1.86 16.13 7.00
N GLY A 4 2.65 15.32 7.71
CA GLY A 4 2.60 15.21 9.16
C GLY A 4 3.81 14.49 9.75
N GLY A 5 3.88 14.42 11.08
CA GLY A 5 4.96 13.79 11.82
C GLY A 5 4.75 12.29 12.03
N TYR A 6 5.33 11.74 13.11
CA TYR A 6 5.29 10.30 13.39
C TYR A 6 3.89 9.72 13.49
N GLY A 7 2.93 10.42 14.12
CA GLY A 7 1.55 9.92 14.22
C GLY A 7 0.91 9.72 12.85
N THR A 8 1.05 10.69 11.94
CA THR A 8 0.54 10.60 10.57
C THR A 8 1.22 9.48 9.77
N LEU A 9 2.50 9.22 10.02
CA LEU A 9 3.22 8.13 9.37
C LEU A 9 2.75 6.76 9.88
N GLU A 10 2.50 6.65 11.19
CA GLU A 10 2.00 5.42 11.80
C GLU A 10 0.59 5.09 11.31
N GLU A 11 -0.34 6.05 11.31
CA GLU A 11 -1.69 5.91 10.75
C GLU A 11 -1.65 5.50 9.26
N LEU A 12 -0.72 6.08 8.49
CA LEU A 12 -0.55 5.74 7.08
C LEU A 12 -0.16 4.26 6.90
N LEU A 13 0.82 3.79 7.67
CA LEU A 13 1.31 2.42 7.58
C LEU A 13 0.26 1.41 8.05
N GLU A 14 -0.54 1.76 9.07
CA GLU A 14 -1.65 0.93 9.54
C GLU A 14 -2.71 0.73 8.45
N VAL A 15 -3.14 1.81 7.79
CA VAL A 15 -4.14 1.73 6.70
C VAL A 15 -3.59 0.95 5.50
N ILE A 16 -2.30 1.09 5.17
CA ILE A 16 -1.66 0.29 4.12
C ILE A 16 -1.68 -1.20 4.51
N ALA A 17 -1.36 -1.54 5.76
CA ALA A 17 -1.37 -2.91 6.24
C ALA A 17 -2.78 -3.53 6.20
N TRP A 18 -3.83 -2.78 6.57
CA TRP A 18 -5.21 -3.25 6.45
C TRP A 18 -5.62 -3.52 5.01
N SER A 19 -5.20 -2.67 4.06
CA SER A 19 -5.46 -2.92 2.65
C SER A 19 -4.72 -4.17 2.15
N GLN A 20 -3.46 -4.37 2.57
CA GLN A 20 -2.69 -5.57 2.22
C GLN A 20 -3.32 -6.86 2.78
N LEU A 21 -3.97 -6.79 3.95
CA LEU A 21 -4.70 -7.89 4.56
C LEU A 21 -6.09 -8.12 3.92
N GLY A 22 -6.52 -7.29 2.97
CA GLY A 22 -7.84 -7.39 2.35
C GLY A 22 -8.99 -6.93 3.25
N ILE A 23 -8.70 -6.16 4.31
CA ILE A 23 -9.74 -5.63 5.21
C ILE A 23 -10.53 -4.51 4.52
N HIS A 24 -9.90 -3.77 3.59
CA HIS A 24 -10.57 -2.80 2.73
C HIS A 24 -9.87 -2.62 1.39
N ASP A 25 -10.67 -2.21 0.40
CA ASP A 25 -10.19 -1.91 -0.97
C ASP A 25 -10.16 -0.41 -1.29
N LYS A 26 -10.38 0.45 -0.29
CA LYS A 26 -10.36 1.90 -0.48
C LYS A 26 -8.95 2.39 -0.88
N PRO A 27 -8.84 3.30 -1.86
CA PRO A 27 -7.54 3.84 -2.26
C PRO A 27 -6.93 4.70 -1.15
N VAL A 28 -5.61 4.62 -1.00
CA VAL A 28 -4.84 5.47 -0.09
C VAL A 28 -4.10 6.53 -0.90
N GLY A 29 -4.34 7.81 -0.61
CA GLY A 29 -3.71 8.92 -1.33
C GLY A 29 -2.67 9.65 -0.49
N LEU A 30 -1.49 9.95 -1.05
CA LEU A 30 -0.46 10.78 -0.44
C LEU A 30 -0.30 12.10 -1.19
N LEU A 31 -0.58 13.22 -0.52
CA LEU A 31 -0.32 14.54 -1.07
C LEU A 31 1.15 14.93 -0.86
N ASN A 32 1.96 14.79 -1.91
CA ASN A 32 3.40 14.95 -1.88
C ASN A 32 3.84 16.37 -2.29
N VAL A 33 3.46 17.37 -1.49
CA VAL A 33 3.83 18.77 -1.75
C VAL A 33 5.35 18.94 -1.62
N ASP A 34 5.96 19.60 -2.61
CA ASP A 34 7.40 19.88 -2.69
C ASP A 34 8.31 18.66 -2.47
N GLY A 35 7.79 17.45 -2.74
CA GLY A 35 8.54 16.22 -2.59
C GLY A 35 8.77 15.75 -1.15
N TYR A 36 7.97 16.22 -0.19
CA TYR A 36 8.07 15.83 1.23
C TYR A 36 8.18 14.32 1.46
N TYR A 37 7.39 13.52 0.73
CA TYR A 37 7.36 12.05 0.84
C TYR A 37 8.37 11.34 -0.06
N ASN A 38 9.23 12.02 -0.82
CA ASN A 38 10.14 11.37 -1.78
C ASN A 38 11.04 10.32 -1.12
N SER A 39 11.60 10.61 0.05
CA SER A 39 12.44 9.64 0.78
C SER A 39 11.65 8.42 1.25
N LEU A 40 10.41 8.61 1.69
CA LEU A 40 9.52 7.50 2.07
C LEU A 40 9.17 6.64 0.86
N LEU A 41 8.80 7.27 -0.26
CA LEU A 41 8.49 6.57 -1.51
C LEU A 41 9.70 5.76 -2.00
N ALA A 42 10.90 6.35 -1.98
CA ALA A 42 12.14 5.65 -2.35
C ALA A 42 12.47 4.48 -1.41
N PHE A 43 12.21 4.63 -0.10
CA PHE A 43 12.36 3.53 0.86
C PHE A 43 11.42 2.37 0.54
N ILE A 44 10.15 2.67 0.24
CA ILE A 44 9.15 1.65 -0.12
C ILE A 44 9.53 0.98 -1.45
N ASP A 45 9.95 1.75 -2.45
CA ASP A 45 10.43 1.21 -3.73
C ASP A 45 11.62 0.27 -3.52
N LYS A 46 12.56 0.64 -2.64
CA LYS A 46 13.68 -0.24 -2.28
C LYS A 46 13.23 -1.52 -1.57
N ALA A 47 12.27 -1.43 -0.65
CA ALA A 47 11.71 -2.60 0.00
C ALA A 47 10.99 -3.55 -0.98
N VAL A 48 10.44 -3.02 -2.08
CA VAL A 48 9.91 -3.84 -3.18
C VAL A 48 11.04 -4.53 -3.95
N GLU A 49 12.09 -3.80 -4.31
CA GLU A 49 13.27 -4.36 -5.00
C GLU A 49 13.92 -5.50 -4.22
N GLU A 50 14.05 -5.32 -2.90
CA GLU A 50 14.63 -6.32 -1.99
C GLU A 50 13.65 -7.47 -1.64
N GLY A 51 12.41 -7.41 -2.13
CA GLY A 51 11.42 -8.48 -1.97
C GLY A 51 10.69 -8.50 -0.62
N PHE A 52 10.86 -7.48 0.23
CA PHE A 52 10.10 -7.34 1.48
C PHE A 52 8.66 -6.91 1.26
N ILE A 53 8.38 -6.18 0.18
CA ILE A 53 7.04 -5.74 -0.23
C ILE A 53 6.73 -6.33 -1.60
N CYS A 54 5.59 -7.02 -1.73
CA CYS A 54 5.17 -7.52 -3.05
C CYS A 54 4.88 -6.35 -4.01
N PRO A 55 5.20 -6.45 -5.31
CA PRO A 55 4.88 -5.40 -6.28
C PRO A 55 3.40 -4.98 -6.32
N ASN A 56 2.48 -5.90 -6.03
CA ASN A 56 1.05 -5.58 -5.91
C ASN A 56 0.76 -4.70 -4.68
N ALA A 57 1.38 -5.01 -3.53
CA ALA A 57 1.25 -4.21 -2.31
C ALA A 57 1.79 -2.78 -2.47
N ARG A 58 2.78 -2.58 -3.35
CA ARG A 58 3.26 -1.24 -3.71
C ARG A 58 2.19 -0.35 -4.34
N GLN A 59 1.21 -0.96 -5.00
CA GLN A 59 0.12 -0.25 -5.66
C GLN A 59 -1.03 0.12 -4.71
N ILE A 60 -0.98 -0.24 -3.42
CA ILE A 60 -2.04 0.07 -2.43
C ILE A 60 -2.32 1.58 -2.31
N PHE A 61 -1.28 2.40 -2.49
CA PHE A 61 -1.41 3.84 -2.39
C PHE A 61 -0.86 4.56 -3.62
N VAL A 62 -1.42 5.74 -3.88
CA VAL A 62 -1.00 6.65 -4.95
C VAL A 62 -0.48 7.95 -4.35
N SER A 63 0.45 8.61 -5.03
CA SER A 63 0.95 9.92 -4.63
C SER A 63 0.84 10.93 -5.78
N ALA A 64 0.63 12.19 -5.42
CA ALA A 64 0.64 13.31 -6.36
C ALA A 64 1.02 14.62 -5.67
N PRO A 65 1.64 15.59 -6.38
CA PRO A 65 2.07 16.86 -5.81
C PRO A 65 0.90 17.82 -5.54
N THR A 66 -0.23 17.66 -6.23
CA THR A 66 -1.40 18.53 -6.09
C THR A 66 -2.65 17.75 -5.71
N ALA A 67 -3.57 18.40 -4.98
CA ALA A 67 -4.82 17.77 -4.56
C ALA A 67 -5.67 17.33 -5.76
N LYS A 68 -5.68 18.12 -6.84
CA LYS A 68 -6.42 17.80 -8.06
C LYS A 68 -5.88 16.53 -8.73
N GLU A 69 -4.57 16.43 -8.92
CA GLU A 69 -3.97 15.22 -9.48
C GLU A 69 -4.16 14.01 -8.58
N LEU A 70 -4.09 14.20 -7.26
CA LEU A 70 -4.34 13.13 -6.32
C LEU A 70 -5.76 12.60 -6.45
N MET A 71 -6.76 13.49 -6.51
CA MET A 71 -8.15 13.09 -6.68
C MET A 71 -8.38 12.30 -7.96
N ASN A 72 -7.83 12.73 -9.09
CA ASN A 72 -7.92 11.97 -10.34
C ASN A 72 -7.35 10.55 -10.18
N LYS A 73 -6.17 10.42 -9.56
CA LYS A 73 -5.55 9.09 -9.32
C LYS A 73 -6.37 8.22 -8.37
N LEU A 74 -7.07 8.81 -7.40
CA LEU A 74 -7.93 8.09 -6.48
C LEU A 74 -9.21 7.60 -7.16
N GLU A 75 -9.75 8.38 -8.11
CA GLU A 75 -10.92 7.99 -8.92
C GLU A 75 -10.60 6.87 -9.91
N ASP A 76 -9.39 6.91 -10.50
CA ASP A 76 -8.90 5.90 -11.45
C ASP A 76 -8.34 4.64 -10.74
N TYR A 77 -8.36 4.60 -9.41
CA TYR A 77 -7.79 3.49 -8.66
C TYR A 77 -8.66 2.23 -8.77
N PHE A 78 -8.00 1.12 -9.12
CA PHE A 78 -8.58 -0.22 -9.04
C PHE A 78 -7.74 -1.09 -8.10
N PRO A 79 -8.35 -1.75 -7.10
CA PRO A 79 -7.63 -2.61 -6.18
C PRO A 79 -7.02 -3.79 -6.95
N SER A 80 -5.69 -3.89 -6.94
CA SER A 80 -4.94 -4.96 -7.59
C SER A 80 -4.32 -5.95 -6.59
N GLN A 81 -4.83 -5.98 -5.35
CA GLN A 81 -4.25 -6.82 -4.30
C GLN A 81 -4.66 -8.29 -4.50
N GLU A 82 -3.68 -9.18 -4.65
CA GLU A 82 -3.89 -10.59 -4.35
C GLU A 82 -3.92 -10.74 -2.82
N ASN A 83 -5.01 -11.26 -2.26
CA ASN A 83 -5.11 -11.50 -0.82
C ASN A 83 -3.91 -12.34 -0.35
N VAL A 84 -3.06 -11.80 0.54
CA VAL A 84 -1.97 -12.58 1.15
C VAL A 84 -2.53 -13.82 1.87
N ALA A 85 -3.73 -13.68 2.45
CA ALA A 85 -4.47 -14.78 3.06
C ALA A 85 -4.82 -15.91 2.06
N SER A 86 -5.02 -15.60 0.77
CA SER A 86 -5.34 -16.62 -0.23
C SER A 86 -4.14 -17.45 -0.69
N LYS A 87 -2.90 -16.97 -0.46
CA LYS A 87 -1.67 -17.76 -0.64
C LYS A 87 -1.31 -18.62 0.57
N LEU A 88 -1.88 -18.32 1.74
CA LEU A 88 -1.85 -19.21 2.90
C LEU A 88 -2.99 -20.23 2.81
N ASN A 89 -3.16 -20.86 1.64
CA ASN A 89 -3.83 -22.15 1.60
C ASN A 89 -2.85 -23.11 2.28
N TRP A 90 -3.13 -23.45 3.54
CA TRP A 90 -2.54 -24.63 4.14
C TRP A 90 -2.96 -25.78 3.23
N GLU A 91 -2.05 -26.25 2.37
CA GLU A 91 -2.17 -27.58 1.82
C GLU A 91 -2.28 -28.48 3.06
N LYS A 92 -3.51 -28.90 3.35
CA LYS A 92 -3.72 -30.06 4.21
C LYS A 92 -3.03 -31.17 3.45
N GLU A 93 -1.79 -31.48 3.84
CA GLU A 93 -1.23 -32.79 3.58
C GLU A 93 -2.25 -33.78 4.15
N GLU A 94 -3.04 -34.35 3.25
CA GLU A 94 -3.78 -35.58 3.48
C GLU A 94 -2.73 -36.65 3.80
N ILE A 95 -2.38 -36.77 5.07
CA ILE A 95 -1.77 -37.99 5.61
C ILE A 95 -2.93 -38.99 5.66
N GLU A 96 -3.15 -39.69 4.55
CA GLU A 96 -3.89 -40.95 4.53
C GLU A 96 -3.14 -41.99 5.38
N GLU A 97 -3.93 -42.80 6.09
CA GLU A 97 -3.56 -43.79 7.11
C GLU A 97 -2.56 -44.88 6.68
#